data_AF-A0A286ATA2-F1
#
_entry.id   AF-A0A286ATA2-F1
#
_cell.length_a   1.000
_cell.length_b   1.000
_cell.length_c   1.000
_cell.angle_alpha   90.00
_cell.angle_beta   90.00
_cell.angle_gamma   90.00
#
_symmetry.space_group_name_H-M   'P 1'
#
loop_
_entity.id
_entity.type
_entity.pdbx_description
1 polymer ?
#
loop_
_entity_poly.entity_id
_entity_poly.type
_entity_poly.pdbx_seq_one_letter_code
_entity_poly.pdbx_strand_id
1 'polypeptide(L)'
;MSQQTSSAATPRFFSLAYSAFTLAAAVVAAAASAVALVLELPVWAMFVGWVAFYTRGVTARDGVFNLVCVSLGVLIGKAAAVAIGALAPVVGAMALPLVVLVVALVVVSMRSVPRLNNLLCYFLGLIAFFAIHQPPSLSLFGTLGGAIALGSVAAWAAHALQRRVH
;
A
#
# COMPACT_ATOMS: atom_id res chain seq x y z
N MET A 1 11.76 -29.19 45.06
CA MET A 1 10.91 -28.43 44.12
C MET A 1 11.76 -28.13 42.89
N SER A 2 11.57 -28.90 41.83
CA SER A 2 12.36 -28.86 40.59
C SER A 2 11.97 -27.66 39.72
N GLN A 3 12.93 -26.77 39.47
CA GLN A 3 12.80 -25.70 38.48
C GLN A 3 12.77 -26.30 37.08
N GLN A 4 11.64 -26.12 36.39
CA GLN A 4 11.45 -26.48 35.00
C GLN A 4 12.14 -25.43 34.13
N THR A 5 13.34 -25.73 33.65
CA THR A 5 14.06 -24.88 32.70
C THR A 5 13.31 -24.88 31.37
N SER A 6 12.61 -23.78 31.10
CA SER A 6 11.94 -23.52 29.81
C SER A 6 13.01 -23.44 28.71
N SER A 7 13.12 -24.49 27.90
CA SER A 7 14.01 -24.50 26.73
C SER A 7 13.55 -23.44 25.73
N ALA A 8 14.39 -22.43 25.49
CA ALA A 8 14.15 -21.41 24.48
C ALA A 8 14.18 -22.09 23.10
N ALA A 9 13.06 -22.08 22.38
CA ALA A 9 12.95 -22.68 21.06
C ALA A 9 13.90 -21.96 20.08
N THR A 10 14.93 -22.66 19.61
CA THR A 10 15.84 -22.15 18.58
C THR A 10 15.03 -21.79 17.33
N PRO A 11 15.12 -20.55 16.82
CA PRO A 11 14.42 -20.18 15.59
C PRO A 11 14.96 -21.02 14.43
N ARG A 12 14.10 -21.85 13.83
CA ARG A 12 14.46 -22.71 12.70
C ARG A 12 14.41 -21.92 11.40
N PHE A 13 15.30 -20.95 11.28
CA PHE A 13 15.66 -20.39 9.99
C PHE A 13 16.09 -21.57 9.09
N PHE A 14 15.57 -21.62 7.85
CA PHE A 14 15.78 -22.70 6.86
C PHE A 14 15.03 -24.03 7.07
N SER A 15 14.00 -24.10 7.92
CA SER A 15 13.07 -25.24 7.83
C SER A 15 12.40 -25.29 6.45
N LEU A 16 12.09 -26.50 5.94
CA LEU A 16 11.41 -26.67 4.65
C LEU A 16 10.11 -25.86 4.57
N ALA A 17 9.34 -25.80 5.66
CA ALA A 17 8.12 -25.00 5.75
C ALA A 17 8.39 -23.49 5.61
N TYR A 18 9.42 -22.97 6.30
CA TYR A 18 9.82 -21.56 6.19
C TYR A 18 10.28 -21.21 4.76
N SER A 19 11.10 -22.08 4.16
CA SER A 19 11.59 -21.89 2.79
C SER A 19 10.44 -21.95 1.78
N ALA A 20 9.49 -22.88 1.93
CA ALA A 20 8.33 -22.98 1.06
C ALA A 20 7.37 -21.79 1.21
N PHE A 21 7.14 -21.30 2.43
CA PHE A 21 6.38 -20.08 2.71
C PHE A 21 7.00 -18.85 2.04
N THR A 22 8.33 -18.73 2.12
CA THR A 22 9.07 -17.63 1.50
C THR A 22 9.04 -17.72 -0.02
N LEU A 23 9.26 -18.92 -0.57
CA LEU A 23 9.23 -19.17 -2.00
C LEU A 23 7.86 -18.85 -2.60
N ALA A 24 6.77 -19.20 -1.90
CA ALA A 24 5.41 -18.89 -2.34
C ALA A 24 5.20 -17.38 -2.56
N ALA A 25 5.60 -16.52 -1.60
CA ALA A 25 5.51 -15.08 -1.79
C ALA A 25 6.42 -14.57 -2.90
N ALA A 26 7.66 -15.06 -2.98
CA ALA A 26 8.63 -14.64 -3.99
C ALA A 26 8.14 -14.94 -5.42
N VAL A 27 7.61 -16.14 -5.65
CA VAL A 27 7.07 -16.54 -6.97
C VAL A 27 5.90 -15.66 -7.37
N VAL A 28 4.96 -15.38 -6.46
CA VAL A 28 3.80 -14.53 -6.75
C VAL A 28 4.23 -13.08 -7.01
N ALA A 29 5.16 -12.54 -6.23
CA ALA A 29 5.70 -11.20 -6.45
C ALA A 29 6.44 -11.07 -7.80
N ALA A 30 7.23 -12.07 -8.17
CA ALA A 30 7.92 -12.12 -9.46
C ALA A 30 6.93 -12.18 -10.62
N ALA A 31 5.91 -13.05 -10.54
CA ALA A 31 4.86 -13.14 -11.55
C ALA A 31 4.08 -11.83 -11.69
N ALA A 32 3.69 -11.21 -10.58
CA ALA A 32 3.00 -9.92 -10.60
C ALA A 32 3.87 -8.79 -11.18
N SER A 33 5.17 -8.81 -10.91
CA SER A 33 6.12 -7.86 -11.51
C SER A 33 6.22 -8.04 -13.02
N ALA A 34 6.26 -9.28 -13.51
CA ALA A 34 6.22 -9.56 -14.95
C ALA A 34 4.92 -9.08 -15.60
N VAL A 35 3.76 -9.30 -14.95
CA VAL A 35 2.47 -8.78 -15.42
C VAL A 35 2.46 -7.26 -15.43
N ALA A 36 3.01 -6.60 -14.41
CA ALA A 36 3.12 -5.14 -14.36
C ALA A 36 3.94 -4.61 -15.54
N LEU A 37 5.07 -5.27 -15.89
CA LEU A 37 5.88 -4.90 -17.03
C LEU A 37 5.14 -5.05 -18.36
N VAL A 38 4.38 -6.13 -18.56
CA VAL A 38 3.56 -6.34 -19.77
C VAL A 38 2.46 -5.28 -19.91
N LEU A 39 1.88 -4.85 -18.79
CA LEU A 39 0.85 -3.81 -18.75
C LEU A 39 1.43 -2.38 -18.71
N GLU A 40 2.76 -2.24 -18.80
CA GLU A 40 3.47 -0.96 -18.67
C GLU A 40 3.15 -0.19 -17.38
N LEU A 41 2.85 -0.94 -16.31
CA LEU A 41 2.56 -0.40 -14.99
C LEU A 41 3.85 -0.25 -14.17
N PRO A 42 4.00 0.83 -13.38
CA PRO A 42 5.15 1.01 -12.51
C PRO A 42 5.21 -0.09 -11.44
N VAL A 43 6.24 -0.95 -11.51
CA VAL A 43 6.47 -2.08 -10.59
C VAL A 43 6.52 -1.59 -9.13
N TRP A 44 7.14 -0.44 -8.87
CA TRP A 44 7.18 0.13 -7.51
C TRP A 44 5.78 0.44 -6.96
N ALA A 45 4.86 0.93 -7.79
CA ALA A 45 3.49 1.23 -7.37
C ALA A 45 2.66 -0.05 -7.19
N MET A 46 3.00 -1.10 -7.95
CA MET A 46 2.48 -2.44 -7.67
C MET A 46 2.88 -2.91 -6.27
N PHE A 47 4.14 -2.72 -5.86
CA PHE A 47 4.54 -3.01 -4.47
C PHE A 47 3.87 -2.11 -3.42
N VAL A 48 3.48 -0.88 -3.75
CA VAL A 48 2.63 -0.06 -2.86
C VAL A 48 1.31 -0.77 -2.58
N GLY A 49 0.67 -1.35 -3.60
CA GLY A 49 -0.52 -2.17 -3.44
C GLY A 49 -0.29 -3.44 -2.63
N TRP A 50 0.84 -4.11 -2.86
CA TRP A 50 1.23 -5.28 -2.08
C TRP A 50 1.35 -4.95 -0.58
N VAL A 51 2.04 -3.86 -0.25
CA VAL A 51 2.18 -3.38 1.13
C VAL A 51 0.81 -3.00 1.69
N ALA A 52 -0.01 -2.27 0.91
CA ALA A 52 -1.34 -1.84 1.30
C ALA A 52 -2.22 -3.01 1.78
N PHE A 53 -2.17 -4.16 1.10
CA PHE A 53 -2.93 -5.36 1.51
C PHE A 53 -2.66 -5.77 2.97
N TYR A 54 -1.39 -5.76 3.40
CA TYR A 54 -0.98 -6.20 4.74
C TYR A 54 -1.12 -5.16 5.86
N THR A 55 -1.54 -3.93 5.53
CA THR A 55 -1.60 -2.83 6.52
C THR A 55 -2.73 -2.96 7.54
N ARG A 56 -3.80 -3.68 7.21
CA ARG A 56 -4.91 -3.94 8.13
C ARG A 56 -5.61 -5.23 7.77
N GLY A 57 -5.53 -6.23 8.64
CA GLY A 57 -6.09 -7.56 8.37
C GLY A 57 -5.45 -8.23 7.15
N VAL A 58 -5.84 -9.48 6.89
CA VAL A 58 -5.32 -10.27 5.74
C VAL A 58 -6.43 -11.04 5.03
N THR A 59 -7.69 -10.67 5.28
CA THR A 59 -8.82 -11.25 4.55
C THR A 59 -9.02 -10.55 3.20
N ALA A 60 -9.67 -11.21 2.25
CA ALA A 60 -10.01 -10.58 0.97
C ALA A 60 -10.85 -9.30 1.15
N ARG A 61 -11.76 -9.32 2.15
CA ARG A 61 -12.59 -8.16 2.51
C ARG A 61 -11.74 -7.00 3.03
N ASP A 62 -10.77 -7.27 3.89
CA ASP A 62 -9.87 -6.24 4.40
C ASP A 62 -9.01 -5.67 3.27
N GLY A 63 -8.52 -6.54 2.37
CA GLY A 63 -7.80 -6.15 1.17
C GLY A 63 -8.57 -5.16 0.29
N VAL A 64 -9.86 -5.37 0.08
CA VAL A 64 -10.72 -4.42 -0.66
C VAL A 64 -10.79 -3.06 0.06
N PHE A 65 -10.99 -3.04 1.38
CA PHE A 65 -11.01 -1.78 2.11
C PHE A 65 -9.66 -1.06 2.12
N ASN A 66 -8.56 -1.80 2.22
CA ASN A 66 -7.22 -1.25 2.14
C ASN A 66 -6.96 -0.66 0.75
N LEU A 67 -7.37 -1.38 -0.31
CA LEU A 67 -7.33 -0.90 -1.69
C LEU A 67 -8.11 0.41 -1.86
N VAL A 68 -9.32 0.49 -1.30
CA VAL A 68 -10.10 1.74 -1.30
C VAL A 68 -9.35 2.87 -0.58
N CYS A 69 -8.77 2.61 0.59
CA CYS A 69 -8.05 3.64 1.35
C CYS A 69 -6.82 4.16 0.60
N VAL A 70 -6.03 3.28 -0.04
CA VAL A 70 -4.86 3.70 -0.81
C VAL A 70 -5.26 4.44 -2.09
N SER A 71 -6.32 4.01 -2.78
CA SER A 71 -6.86 4.73 -3.93
C SER A 71 -7.40 6.11 -3.55
N LEU A 72 -8.07 6.24 -2.40
CA LEU A 72 -8.46 7.54 -1.86
C LEU A 72 -7.23 8.40 -1.53
N GLY A 73 -6.15 7.82 -0.99
CA GLY A 73 -4.87 8.52 -0.80
C GLY A 73 -4.32 9.11 -2.10
N VAL A 74 -4.36 8.35 -3.20
CA VAL A 74 -3.96 8.85 -4.54
C VAL A 74 -4.86 10.01 -4.98
N LEU A 75 -6.18 9.91 -4.78
CA LEU A 75 -7.12 10.98 -5.13
C LEU A 75 -6.89 12.24 -4.29
N ILE A 76 -6.61 12.10 -3.00
CA ILE A 76 -6.27 13.22 -2.12
C ILE A 76 -4.94 13.86 -2.58
N GLY A 77 -3.95 13.06 -2.97
CA GLY A 77 -2.69 13.57 -3.55
C GLY A 77 -2.92 14.39 -4.82
N LYS A 78 -3.79 13.90 -5.73
CA LYS A 78 -4.22 14.65 -6.90
C LYS A 78 -4.86 15.98 -6.53
N ALA A 79 -5.81 15.98 -5.60
CA ALA A 79 -6.47 17.20 -5.14
C ALA A 79 -5.47 18.17 -4.47
N ALA A 80 -4.52 17.65 -3.70
CA ALA A 80 -3.48 18.44 -3.05
C ALA A 80 -2.58 19.13 -4.08
N ALA A 81 -2.11 18.43 -5.12
CA ALA A 81 -1.30 19.04 -6.17
C ALA A 81 -2.03 20.17 -6.91
N VAL A 82 -3.32 19.98 -7.22
CA VAL A 82 -4.15 21.04 -7.80
C VAL A 82 -4.28 22.23 -6.85
N ALA A 83 -4.54 21.99 -5.57
CA ALA A 83 -4.66 23.04 -4.56
C ALA A 83 -3.34 23.82 -4.37
N ILE A 84 -2.19 23.14 -4.36
CA ILE A 84 -0.88 23.79 -4.28
C ILE A 84 -0.68 24.74 -5.45
N GLY A 85 -0.95 24.27 -6.69
CA GLY A 85 -0.83 25.10 -7.89
C GLY A 85 -1.75 26.32 -7.88
N ALA A 86 -2.98 26.16 -7.36
CA ALA A 86 -3.94 27.26 -7.26
C ALA A 86 -3.59 28.27 -6.15
N LEU A 87 -3.01 27.82 -5.03
CA LEU A 87 -2.64 28.70 -3.92
C LEU A 87 -1.29 29.40 -4.13
N ALA A 88 -0.37 28.81 -4.90
CA ALA A 88 0.98 29.33 -5.09
C ALA A 88 1.02 30.82 -5.54
N PRO A 89 0.17 31.30 -6.47
CA PRO A 89 0.15 32.72 -6.85
C PRO A 89 -0.28 33.68 -5.73
N VAL A 90 -0.99 33.20 -4.71
CA VAL A 90 -1.56 34.01 -3.62
C VAL A 90 -0.65 34.03 -2.39
N VAL A 91 -0.15 32.86 -1.99
CA VAL A 91 0.59 32.68 -0.73
C VAL A 91 2.05 32.22 -0.92
N GLY A 92 2.50 32.10 -2.17
CA GLY A 92 3.87 31.72 -2.52
C GLY A 92 4.27 30.38 -1.89
N ALA A 93 5.44 30.37 -1.24
CA ALA A 93 6.02 29.18 -0.61
C ALA A 93 5.13 28.56 0.49
N MET A 94 4.18 29.30 1.06
CA MET A 94 3.26 28.79 2.07
C MET A 94 2.15 27.88 1.51
N ALA A 95 1.99 27.80 0.18
CA ALA A 95 0.96 26.97 -0.44
C ALA A 95 1.11 25.49 -0.03
N LEU A 96 2.33 24.95 -0.07
CA LEU A 96 2.57 23.55 0.30
C LEU A 96 2.27 23.27 1.78
N PRO A 97 2.84 23.99 2.77
CA PRO A 97 2.51 23.79 4.19
C PRO A 97 1.02 23.88 4.50
N LEU A 98 0.32 24.85 3.91
CA LEU A 98 -1.12 25.04 4.15
C LEU A 98 -1.95 23.88 3.57
N VAL A 99 -1.62 23.42 2.37
CA VAL A 99 -2.30 22.26 1.78
C VAL A 99 -2.00 20.99 2.57
N VAL A 100 -0.76 20.78 3.00
CA VAL A 100 -0.38 19.63 3.84
C VAL A 100 -1.15 19.63 5.16
N LEU A 101 -1.31 20.80 5.81
CA LEU A 101 -2.13 20.93 7.02
C LEU A 101 -3.57 20.47 6.78
N VAL A 102 -4.20 20.95 5.71
CA VAL A 102 -5.58 20.56 5.36
C VAL A 102 -5.68 19.08 5.02
N VAL A 103 -4.76 18.54 4.21
CA VAL A 103 -4.70 17.11 3.88
C VAL A 103 -4.54 16.26 5.14
N ALA A 104 -3.66 16.66 6.06
CA ALA A 104 -3.46 15.96 7.32
C ALA A 104 -4.74 15.97 8.18
N LEU A 105 -5.44 17.10 8.27
CA LEU A 105 -6.73 17.17 8.97
C LEU A 105 -7.76 16.21 8.35
N VAL A 106 -7.86 16.16 7.03
CA VAL A 106 -8.77 15.24 6.32
C VAL A 106 -8.40 13.79 6.57
N VAL A 107 -7.15 13.42 6.30
CA VAL A 107 -6.65 12.04 6.38
C VAL A 107 -6.70 11.50 7.81
N VAL A 108 -6.25 12.29 8.79
CA VAL A 108 -6.30 11.88 10.20
C VAL A 108 -7.74 11.77 10.70
N SER A 109 -8.66 12.59 10.20
CA SER A 109 -10.09 12.49 10.56
C SER A 109 -10.75 11.21 10.05
N MET A 110 -10.21 10.56 9.01
CA MET A 110 -10.73 9.26 8.52
C MET A 110 -10.64 8.13 9.55
N ARG A 111 -9.88 8.33 10.64
CA ARG A 111 -9.86 7.40 11.78
C ARG A 111 -11.23 7.15 12.42
N SER A 112 -12.17 8.09 12.27
CA SER A 112 -13.54 7.94 12.79
C SER A 112 -14.43 7.05 11.92
N VAL A 113 -14.00 6.67 10.72
CA VAL A 113 -14.78 5.86 9.78
C VAL A 113 -14.33 4.39 9.89
N PRO A 114 -15.06 3.48 10.56
CA PRO A 114 -14.52 2.16 10.93
C PRO A 114 -13.98 1.33 9.76
N ARG A 115 -14.66 1.39 8.60
CA ARG A 115 -14.26 0.64 7.40
C ARG A 115 -13.10 1.28 6.65
N LEU A 116 -12.88 2.58 6.81
CA LEU A 116 -11.86 3.36 6.10
C LEU A 116 -10.75 3.86 7.02
N ASN A 117 -10.73 3.44 8.29
CA ASN A 117 -9.68 3.75 9.23
C ASN A 117 -8.41 2.94 8.92
N ASN A 118 -7.66 3.40 7.91
CA ASN A 118 -6.35 2.87 7.56
C ASN A 118 -5.42 4.02 7.13
N LEU A 119 -4.85 4.69 8.14
CA LEU A 119 -3.98 5.84 7.97
C LEU A 119 -2.77 5.55 7.07
N LEU A 120 -2.18 4.35 7.19
CA LEU A 120 -1.02 3.95 6.40
C LEU A 120 -1.36 3.87 4.91
N CYS A 121 -2.50 3.30 4.53
CA CYS A 121 -2.93 3.26 3.14
C CYS A 121 -3.12 4.66 2.53
N TYR A 122 -3.71 5.61 3.25
CA TYR A 122 -3.85 6.98 2.75
C TYR A 122 -2.50 7.63 2.45
N PHE A 123 -1.54 7.50 3.37
CA PHE A 123 -0.19 8.04 3.17
C PHE A 123 0.56 7.32 2.05
N LEU A 124 0.42 6.00 1.93
CA LEU A 124 0.99 5.25 0.80
C LEU A 124 0.46 5.76 -0.55
N GLY A 125 -0.84 6.04 -0.65
CA GLY A 125 -1.46 6.60 -1.85
C GLY A 125 -0.98 8.02 -2.15
N LEU A 126 -0.88 8.87 -1.13
CA LEU A 126 -0.33 10.23 -1.24
C LEU A 126 1.12 10.21 -1.74
N ILE A 127 1.96 9.39 -1.10
CA ILE A 127 3.38 9.23 -1.47
C ILE A 127 3.48 8.72 -2.91
N ALA A 128 2.69 7.71 -3.29
CA ALA A 128 2.69 7.20 -4.65
C ALA A 128 2.30 8.27 -5.68
N PHE A 129 1.30 9.09 -5.39
CA PHE A 129 0.90 10.18 -6.28
C PHE A 129 2.04 11.19 -6.50
N PHE A 130 2.77 11.58 -5.46
CA PHE A 130 3.88 12.54 -5.62
C PHE A 130 5.15 11.89 -6.18
N ALA A 131 5.42 10.63 -5.85
CA ALA A 131 6.61 9.88 -6.27
C ALA A 131 6.66 9.60 -7.78
N ILE A 132 5.51 9.60 -8.47
CA ILE A 132 5.49 9.39 -9.92
C ILE A 132 5.96 10.63 -10.71
N HIS A 133 6.03 11.81 -10.08
CA HIS A 133 6.50 13.06 -10.68
C HIS A 133 5.85 13.43 -12.02
N GLN A 134 4.58 13.04 -12.22
CA GLN A 134 3.79 13.38 -13.40
C GLN A 134 2.72 14.43 -13.06
N PRO A 135 2.33 15.28 -14.01
CA PRO A 135 1.23 16.21 -13.81
C PRO A 135 -0.10 15.46 -13.56
N PRO A 136 -1.02 16.04 -12.77
CA PRO A 136 -2.32 15.43 -12.51
C PRO A 136 -3.12 15.15 -13.80
N SER A 137 -3.42 13.88 -14.08
CA SER A 137 -4.27 13.47 -15.22
C SER A 137 -5.22 12.33 -14.86
N LEU A 138 -6.18 12.00 -15.74
CA LEU A 138 -7.03 10.81 -15.56
C LEU A 138 -6.26 9.52 -15.86
N SER A 139 -5.39 9.53 -16.87
CA SER A 139 -4.55 8.37 -17.21
C SER A 139 -3.63 7.98 -16.06
N LEU A 140 -3.07 8.98 -15.35
CA LEU A 140 -2.22 8.75 -14.18
C LEU A 140 -2.94 7.97 -13.08
N PHE A 141 -4.22 8.26 -12.85
CA PHE A 141 -5.03 7.53 -11.90
C PHE A 141 -5.25 6.08 -12.33
N GLY A 142 -5.47 5.83 -13.63
CA GLY A 142 -5.53 4.48 -14.19
C GLY A 142 -4.21 3.72 -14.02
N THR A 143 -3.07 4.37 -14.29
CA THR A 143 -1.74 3.77 -14.13
C THR A 143 -1.44 3.41 -12.67
N LEU A 144 -1.57 4.36 -11.74
CA LEU A 144 -1.32 4.12 -10.31
C LEU A 144 -2.34 3.15 -9.72
N GLY A 145 -3.63 3.35 -10.01
CA GLY A 145 -4.71 2.51 -9.53
C GLY A 145 -4.59 1.08 -10.02
N GLY A 146 -4.27 0.88 -11.31
CA GLY A 146 -4.04 -0.43 -11.91
C GLY A 146 -2.84 -1.14 -11.28
N ALA A 147 -1.72 -0.44 -11.12
CA ALA A 147 -0.53 -1.01 -10.47
C ALA A 147 -0.84 -1.44 -9.02
N ILE A 148 -1.43 -0.55 -8.22
CA ILE A 148 -1.79 -0.81 -6.83
C ILE A 148 -2.81 -1.96 -6.71
N ALA A 149 -3.81 -2.02 -7.60
CA ALA A 149 -4.78 -3.11 -7.62
C ALA A 149 -4.11 -4.45 -7.93
N LEU A 150 -3.25 -4.49 -8.95
CA LEU A 150 -2.47 -5.69 -9.30
C LEU A 150 -1.64 -6.18 -8.10
N GLY A 151 -0.95 -5.27 -7.41
CA GLY A 151 -0.14 -5.61 -6.24
C GLY A 151 -0.96 -6.11 -5.06
N SER A 152 -2.13 -5.52 -4.83
CA SER A 152 -3.05 -5.95 -3.77
C SER A 152 -3.59 -7.37 -4.04
N VAL A 153 -3.94 -7.66 -5.29
CA VAL A 153 -4.38 -9.01 -5.72
C VAL A 153 -3.23 -10.02 -5.58
N ALA A 154 -2.01 -9.64 -5.98
CA ALA A 154 -0.84 -10.48 -5.83
C ALA A 154 -0.52 -10.79 -4.37
N ALA A 155 -0.58 -9.79 -3.47
CA ALA A 155 -0.39 -9.99 -2.04
C ALA A 155 -1.43 -10.93 -1.44
N TRP A 156 -2.70 -10.79 -1.84
CA TRP A 156 -3.76 -11.70 -1.43
C TRP A 156 -3.50 -13.14 -1.92
N ALA A 157 -3.11 -13.31 -3.18
CA ALA A 157 -2.79 -14.62 -3.75
C ALA A 157 -1.60 -15.28 -3.04
N ALA A 158 -0.55 -14.50 -2.73
CA ALA A 158 0.59 -14.95 -1.95
C ALA A 158 0.16 -15.42 -0.55
N HIS A 159 -0.67 -14.62 0.13
CA HIS A 159 -1.20 -14.97 1.44
C HIS A 159 -2.03 -16.26 1.39
N ALA A 160 -2.90 -16.41 0.39
CA ALA A 160 -3.72 -17.59 0.20
C ALA A 160 -2.89 -18.86 -0.08
N LEU A 161 -1.80 -18.73 -0.84
CA LEU A 161 -0.88 -19.84 -1.12
C LEU A 161 -0.08 -20.22 0.13
N GLN A 162 0.43 -19.23 0.86
CA GLN A 162 1.19 -19.42 2.10
C GLN A 162 0.38 -20.15 3.18
N ARG A 163 -0.92 -19.87 3.29
CA ARG A 163 -1.85 -20.57 4.18
C ARG A 163 -2.08 -22.05 3.87
N ARG A 164 -1.62 -22.54 2.72
CA ARG A 164 -1.68 -23.98 2.37
C ARG A 164 -0.40 -24.73 2.73
N VAL A 165 0.69 -23.99 2.95
CA VAL A 165 2.02 -24.52 3.24
C VAL A 165 2.29 -24.58 4.75
N HIS A 166 1.48 -23.88 5.54
CA HIS A 166 1.50 -23.82 7.00
C HIS A 166 0.12 -24.16 7.54
#